data_AF-A0A949FIN2-F1
#
_entry.id   AF-A0A949FIN2-F1
#
_cell.length_a   1.000
_cell.length_b   1.000
_cell.length_c   1.000
_cell.angle_alpha   90.00
_cell.angle_beta   90.00
_cell.angle_gamma   90.00
#
_symmetry.space_group_name_H-M   'P 1'
#
loop_
_entity.id
_entity.type
_entity.pdbx_description
1 polymer ?
#
loop_
_entity_poly.entity_id
_entity_poly.type
_entity_poly.pdbx_seq_one_letter_code
_entity_poly.pdbx_strand_id
1 'polypeptide(L)'
;MNNENLTKQLLYRSIHRGCKETDFLIGGFAQAKLSEIEDPELFGRFLEEDDLKIYDWILDKENTPEHYRNLVQQIREFHKI
;
A
#
# COMPACT_ATOMS: atom_id res chain seq x y z
N MET A 1 4.72 -12.89 19.37
CA MET A 1 5.19 -13.97 18.46
C MET A 1 4.44 -13.81 17.14
N ASN A 2 5.17 -13.77 16.01
CA ASN A 2 4.72 -13.75 14.59
C ASN A 2 4.59 -12.43 13.80
N ASN A 3 5.12 -11.28 14.25
CA ASN A 3 5.13 -10.07 13.42
C ASN A 3 6.05 -10.19 12.18
N GLU A 4 7.18 -10.91 12.28
CA GLU A 4 8.10 -11.08 11.14
C GLU A 4 7.49 -11.84 9.97
N ASN A 5 6.56 -12.77 10.23
CA ASN A 5 5.86 -13.50 9.18
C ASN A 5 4.85 -12.62 8.47
N LEU A 6 4.11 -11.79 9.21
CA LEU A 6 3.16 -10.85 8.63
C LEU A 6 3.88 -9.80 7.77
N THR A 7 4.96 -9.20 8.26
CA THR A 7 5.75 -8.23 7.50
C THR A 7 6.28 -8.84 6.19
N LYS A 8 6.81 -10.07 6.22
CA LYS A 8 7.27 -10.74 4.99
C LYS A 8 6.14 -11.00 4.00
N GLN A 9 4.96 -11.40 4.49
CA GLN A 9 3.79 -11.62 3.64
C GLN A 9 3.28 -10.31 3.03
N LEU A 10 3.20 -9.23 3.81
CA LEU A 10 2.78 -7.91 3.33
C LEU A 10 3.77 -7.36 2.30
N LEU A 11 5.07 -7.48 2.56
CA LEU A 11 6.10 -7.07 1.62
C LEU A 11 6.00 -7.85 0.30
N TYR A 12 5.88 -9.18 0.39
CA TYR A 12 5.70 -10.04 -0.78
C TYR A 12 4.47 -9.60 -1.60
N ARG A 13 3.32 -9.42 -0.96
CA ARG A 13 2.10 -8.96 -1.63
C ARG A 13 2.21 -7.55 -2.23
N SER A 14 3.07 -6.70 -1.67
CA SER A 14 3.31 -5.33 -2.15
C SER A 14 4.15 -5.27 -3.41
N ILE A 15 5.02 -6.27 -3.66
CA ILE A 15 5.96 -6.31 -4.79
C ILE A 15 5.57 -7.32 -5.88
N HIS A 16 4.49 -8.06 -5.67
CA HIS A 16 3.96 -9.09 -6.58
C HIS A 16 2.52 -8.77 -6.96
N ARG A 17 2.30 -7.58 -7.53
CA ARG A 17 1.00 -7.10 -8.00
C ARG A 17 0.84 -7.35 -9.50
N GLY A 18 -0.38 -7.13 -10.01
CA GLY A 18 -0.71 -7.37 -11.42
C GLY A 18 -0.19 -6.28 -12.37
N CYS A 19 0.08 -5.09 -11.85
CA CYS A 19 0.50 -3.93 -12.63
C CYS A 19 1.83 -3.35 -12.12
N LYS A 20 2.73 -3.05 -13.07
CA LYS A 20 4.06 -2.49 -12.79
C LYS A 20 4.01 -1.14 -12.06
N GLU A 21 2.97 -0.34 -12.33
CA GLU A 21 2.83 0.99 -11.72
C GLU A 21 2.48 0.88 -10.24
N THR A 22 1.50 0.05 -9.89
CA THR A 22 1.15 -0.22 -8.48
C THR A 22 2.25 -0.98 -7.75
N ASP A 23 2.95 -1.90 -8.42
CA ASP A 23 4.16 -2.53 -7.87
C ASP A 23 5.22 -1.50 -7.48
N PHE A 24 5.47 -0.52 -8.34
CA PHE A 24 6.43 0.54 -8.04
C PHE A 24 5.96 1.41 -6.88
N LEU A 25 4.71 1.86 -6.92
CA LEU A 25 4.15 2.76 -5.92
C LEU A 25 4.05 2.10 -4.54
N ILE A 26 3.39 0.95 -4.46
CA ILE A 26 3.18 0.26 -3.19
C ILE A 26 4.42 -0.50 -2.76
N GLY A 27 5.10 -1.19 -3.68
CA GLY A 27 6.30 -1.95 -3.36
C GLY A 27 7.43 -1.05 -2.83
N GLY A 28 7.66 0.10 -3.46
CA GLY A 28 8.64 1.07 -2.99
C GLY A 28 8.28 1.64 -1.61
N PHE A 29 7.01 1.98 -1.39
CA PHE A 29 6.51 2.42 -0.09
C PHE A 29 6.68 1.33 0.98
N ALA A 30 6.27 0.10 0.71
CA ALA A 30 6.37 -1.02 1.64
C ALA A 30 7.83 -1.34 2.00
N GLN A 31 8.74 -1.35 1.03
CA GLN A 31 10.16 -1.59 1.32
C GLN A 31 10.75 -0.56 2.30
N ALA A 32 10.30 0.70 2.22
CA ALA A 32 10.80 1.78 3.06
C ALA A 32 10.04 1.95 4.39
N LYS A 33 8.72 1.72 4.39
CA LYS A 33 7.81 2.15 5.47
C LYS A 33 7.04 1.03 6.14
N LEU A 34 7.13 -0.22 5.68
CA LEU A 34 6.35 -1.32 6.26
C LEU A 34 6.63 -1.57 7.75
N SER A 35 7.83 -1.29 8.25
CA SER A 35 8.13 -1.36 9.69
C SER A 35 7.53 -0.23 10.52
N GLU A 36 7.11 0.86 9.87
CA GLU A 36 6.51 2.05 10.49
C GLU A 36 4.98 2.06 10.35
N ILE A 37 4.38 1.10 9.64
CA ILE A 37 2.92 1.01 9.48
C ILE A 37 2.28 0.67 10.82
N GLU A 38 1.45 1.58 11.33
CA GLU A 38 0.74 1.44 12.60
C GLU A 38 -0.34 0.36 12.58
N ASP A 39 -1.00 0.18 11.43
CA ASP A 39 -2.05 -0.84 11.22
C ASP A 39 -1.71 -1.78 10.04
N PRO A 40 -0.95 -2.87 10.31
CA PRO A 40 -0.63 -3.86 9.30
C PRO A 40 -1.84 -4.62 8.74
N GLU A 41 -2.95 -4.70 9.48
CA GLU A 41 -4.17 -5.37 9.00
C GLU A 41 -4.89 -4.51 7.95
N LEU A 42 -4.99 -3.20 8.20
CA LEU A 42 -5.52 -2.24 7.23
C LEU A 42 -4.67 -2.25 5.96
N PHE A 43 -3.35 -2.26 6.09
CA PHE A 43 -2.45 -2.38 4.93
C PHE A 43 -2.68 -3.70 4.20
N GLY A 44 -2.86 -4.81 4.93
CA GLY A 44 -3.20 -6.11 4.35
C GLY A 44 -4.48 -6.10 3.52
N ARG A 45 -5.53 -5.41 4.00
CA ARG A 45 -6.80 -5.23 3.26
C ARG A 45 -6.64 -4.32 2.05
N PHE A 46 -5.87 -3.25 2.17
CA PHE A 46 -5.52 -2.39 1.04
C PHE A 46 -4.80 -3.19 -0.07
N LEU A 47 -3.97 -4.16 0.30
CA LEU A 47 -3.34 -5.09 -0.63
C LEU A 47 -4.29 -6.15 -1.23
N GLU A 48 -5.56 -6.21 -0.85
CA GLU A 48 -6.58 -7.07 -1.49
C GLU A 48 -7.42 -6.31 -2.52
N GLU A 49 -7.35 -4.98 -2.51
CA GLU A 49 -8.05 -4.13 -3.47
C GLU A 49 -7.47 -4.29 -4.89
N ASP A 50 -8.31 -3.97 -5.88
CA ASP A 50 -7.93 -4.02 -7.28
C ASP A 50 -6.83 -3.00 -7.60
N ASP A 51 -5.84 -3.42 -8.40
CA ASP A 51 -4.70 -2.59 -8.79
C ASP A 51 -5.13 -1.26 -9.43
N LEU A 52 -6.19 -1.25 -10.24
CA LEU A 52 -6.69 -0.04 -10.88
C LEU A 52 -7.30 0.92 -9.86
N LYS A 53 -8.07 0.41 -8.89
CA LYS A 53 -8.64 1.25 -7.82
C LYS A 53 -7.56 1.89 -6.96
N ILE A 54 -6.60 1.08 -6.54
CA ILE A 54 -5.45 1.56 -5.76
C ILE A 54 -4.72 2.67 -6.51
N TYR A 55 -4.46 2.45 -7.79
CA TYR A 55 -3.80 3.43 -8.64
C TYR A 55 -4.62 4.73 -8.76
N ASP A 56 -5.93 4.62 -9.00
CA ASP A 56 -6.83 5.77 -9.10
C ASP A 56 -6.97 6.54 -7.79
N TRP A 57 -6.93 5.87 -6.64
CA TRP A 57 -6.89 6.56 -5.33
C TRP A 57 -5.58 7.29 -5.10
N ILE A 58 -4.44 6.68 -5.42
CA ILE A 58 -3.11 7.31 -5.28
C ILE A 58 -2.99 8.54 -6.18
N LEU A 59 -3.54 8.48 -7.40
CA LEU A 59 -3.53 9.57 -8.36
C LEU A 59 -4.70 10.57 -8.20
N ASP A 60 -5.50 10.44 -7.15
CA ASP A 60 -6.64 11.32 -6.87
C ASP A 60 -7.68 11.39 -8.01
N LYS A 61 -7.82 10.30 -8.77
CA LYS A 61 -8.81 10.14 -9.85
C LYS A 61 -10.16 9.65 -9.34
N GLU A 62 -10.16 8.92 -8.23
CA GLU A 62 -11.36 8.45 -7.54
C GLU A 62 -11.28 8.79 -6.04
N ASN A 63 -12.43 9.02 -5.42
CA ASN A 63 -12.52 9.24 -3.98
C ASN A 63 -11.99 8.04 -3.21
N THR A 64 -10.91 8.25 -2.45
CA THR A 64 -10.38 7.23 -1.54
C THR A 64 -11.36 6.95 -0.40
N PRO A 65 -11.67 5.67 -0.10
CA PRO A 65 -12.44 5.29 1.08
C PRO A 65 -11.82 5.86 2.35
N GLU A 66 -12.67 6.30 3.28
CA GLU A 66 -12.24 7.04 4.48
C GLU A 66 -11.15 6.31 5.29
N HIS A 67 -11.28 5.00 5.43
CA HIS A 67 -10.33 4.15 6.14
C HIS A 67 -8.98 4.00 5.44
N TYR A 68 -8.87 4.27 4.13
CA TYR A 68 -7.60 4.25 3.40
C TYR A 68 -7.01 5.64 3.17
N ARG A 69 -7.71 6.73 3.49
CA ARG A 69 -7.25 8.10 3.20
C ARG A 69 -5.86 8.39 3.76
N ASN A 70 -5.63 8.05 5.03
CA ASN A 70 -4.35 8.30 5.68
C ASN A 70 -3.22 7.48 5.01
N LEU A 71 -3.47 6.20 4.71
CA LEU A 71 -2.50 5.35 4.02
C LEU A 71 -2.17 5.87 2.62
N VAL A 72 -3.19 6.23 1.84
CA VAL A 72 -3.00 6.80 0.49
C VAL A 72 -2.23 8.12 0.56
N GLN A 73 -2.53 8.97 1.53
CA GLN A 73 -1.77 10.19 1.77
C GLN A 73 -0.29 9.90 2.07
N GLN A 74 0.02 8.93 2.94
CA GLN A 74 1.40 8.55 3.22
C GLN A 74 2.15 8.06 1.97
N ILE A 75 1.49 7.26 1.12
CA ILE A 75 2.06 6.79 -0.15
C ILE A 75 2.35 7.97 -1.09
N ARG A 76 1.39 8.90 -1.21
CA ARG A 76 1.53 10.12 -2.01
C ARG A 76 2.67 11.00 -1.53
N GLU A 77 2.77 11.24 -0.22
CA GLU A 77 3.84 12.02 0.39
C GLU A 77 5.22 11.37 0.19
N PHE A 78 5.29 10.04 0.26
CA PHE A 78 6.52 9.29 0.01
C PHE A 78 7.01 9.46 -1.45
N HIS A 79 6.09 9.41 -2.43
CA HIS A 79 6.42 9.59 -3.85
C HIS A 79 6.41 11.04 -4.33
N LYS A 80 5.96 11.98 -3.48
CA LYS A 80 5.82 13.42 -3.76
C LYS A 80 4.84 13.71 -4.91
N ILE A 81 3.66 13.09 -4.87
CA ILE A 81 2.57 13.22 -5.87
C ILE A 81 1.22 13.62 -5.28
#